data_AF-A0A1G6A043-F1
#
_entry.id   AF-A0A1G6A043-F1
#
_cell.length_a   1.000
_cell.length_b   1.000
_cell.length_c   1.000
_cell.angle_alpha   90.00
_cell.angle_beta   90.00
_cell.angle_gamma   90.00
#
_symmetry.space_group_name_H-M   'P 1'
#
loop_
_entity.id
_entity.type
_entity.pdbx_description
1 polymer ?
#
loop_
_entity_poly.entity_id
_entity_poly.type
_entity_poly.pdbx_seq_one_letter_code
_entity_poly.pdbx_strand_id
1 'polypeptide(L)'
;MEELNIDEYIEYDNKQNEDQTDTDLTTLVSFTNYDVVLNTSMQLQQLMVMYEAGIDHIQTKLEILNKEFEVKKNRNPIASISSRVKEPMSIMEKLQRKGYPVTMENLMTKIFDIAGVRITCPFISDIYDVANILLSHDDIHLIELKDYIKYPKENGYRSLHLVVDVEVFFSEQKKRIPVEIQIRTIAMDFWAALEHQMAYKQGFEIPAEIYNELRDCATVIANTDERMQRIANILPSFDKDASYNIIDS
;
A
#
# COMPACT_ATOMS: atom_id res chain seq x y z
N MET A 1 68.47 -19.60 -7.69
CA MET A 1 68.68 -20.99 -7.21
C MET A 1 69.17 -20.84 -5.79
N GLU A 2 68.40 -21.15 -4.76
CA GLU A 2 67.42 -22.24 -4.61
C GLU A 2 66.02 -21.74 -4.22
N GLU A 3 65.00 -22.40 -4.78
CA GLU A 3 63.61 -22.34 -4.34
C GLU A 3 63.48 -23.17 -3.05
N LEU A 4 62.82 -22.61 -2.02
CA LEU A 4 62.48 -23.34 -0.80
C LEU A 4 61.17 -24.11 -1.01
N ASN A 5 61.22 -25.39 -0.64
CA ASN A 5 60.24 -26.43 -0.91
C ASN A 5 58.94 -26.24 -0.11
N ILE A 6 57.80 -26.29 -0.80
CA ILE A 6 56.44 -26.03 -0.30
C ILE A 6 55.91 -27.22 0.55
N ASP A 7 56.53 -28.39 0.45
CA ASP A 7 56.07 -29.62 1.10
C ASP A 7 56.24 -29.61 2.63
N GLU A 8 57.12 -28.77 3.18
CA GLU A 8 57.34 -28.68 4.64
C GLU A 8 56.27 -27.83 5.37
N TYR A 9 55.52 -26.98 4.65
CA TYR A 9 54.44 -26.18 5.25
C TYR A 9 53.12 -26.97 5.36
N ILE A 10 52.95 -28.04 4.57
CA ILE A 10 51.71 -28.81 4.49
C ILE A 10 51.59 -29.83 5.64
N GLU A 11 52.70 -30.26 6.25
CA GLU A 11 52.66 -31.17 7.41
C GLU A 11 52.42 -30.48 8.76
N TYR A 12 52.53 -29.15 8.85
CA TYR A 12 52.29 -28.41 10.09
C TYR A 12 50.79 -28.08 10.32
N ASP A 13 50.01 -27.87 9.25
CA ASP A 13 48.57 -27.61 9.33
C ASP A 13 47.71 -28.88 9.45
N ASN A 14 48.25 -30.05 9.08
CA ASN A 14 47.49 -31.31 9.07
C ASN A 14 47.53 -32.11 10.39
N LYS A 15 48.03 -31.52 11.49
CA LYS A 15 48.08 -32.18 12.81
C LYS A 15 47.19 -31.56 13.90
N GLN A 16 46.27 -30.67 13.55
CA GLN A 16 45.23 -30.17 14.48
C GLN A 16 43.78 -30.49 14.07
N ASN A 17 43.56 -31.30 13.02
CA ASN A 17 42.22 -31.74 12.62
C ASN A 17 42.02 -33.24 12.80
N GLU A 18 42.31 -33.75 14.00
CA GLU A 18 41.73 -35.01 14.48
C GLU A 18 40.94 -34.70 15.75
N ASP A 19 39.69 -35.17 15.78
CA ASP A 19 38.62 -34.95 16.75
C ASP A 19 37.86 -33.60 16.71
N GLN A 20 36.82 -33.52 15.88
CA GLN A 20 35.42 -33.51 16.36
C GLN A 20 34.40 -33.23 15.24
N THR A 21 33.55 -34.25 15.00
CA THR A 21 32.18 -34.14 14.46
C THR A 21 32.00 -33.33 13.17
N ASP A 22 32.34 -33.94 12.05
CA ASP A 22 31.70 -33.65 10.77
C ASP A 22 30.28 -34.25 10.75
N THR A 23 29.42 -33.76 11.65
CA THR A 23 27.97 -33.78 11.44
C THR A 23 27.65 -32.57 10.59
N ASP A 24 28.01 -32.65 9.31
CA ASP A 24 27.27 -32.16 8.16
C ASP A 24 26.14 -31.19 8.57
N LEU A 25 26.47 -29.89 8.73
CA LEU A 25 25.50 -28.81 8.99
C LEU A 25 24.34 -28.82 7.98
N THR A 26 24.59 -29.43 6.83
CA THR A 26 23.69 -29.72 5.71
C THR A 26 22.62 -30.77 6.02
N THR A 27 22.86 -31.75 6.89
CA THR A 27 21.83 -32.75 7.28
C THR A 27 20.95 -32.30 8.44
N LEU A 28 21.37 -31.29 9.22
CA LEU A 28 20.59 -30.71 10.32
C LEU A 28 19.49 -29.76 9.84
N VAL A 29 19.56 -29.27 8.61
CA VAL A 29 18.38 -28.74 7.90
C VAL A 29 17.57 -29.92 7.40
N SER A 30 16.92 -30.62 8.34
CA SER A 30 16.03 -31.76 8.05
C SER A 30 15.12 -31.43 6.85
N PHE A 31 14.91 -32.39 5.94
CA PHE A 31 14.01 -32.25 4.78
C PHE A 31 12.65 -31.65 5.15
N THR A 32 12.16 -31.93 6.36
CA THR A 32 10.97 -31.32 6.98
C THR A 32 11.01 -29.78 7.03
N ASN A 33 12.17 -29.16 7.27
CA ASN A 33 12.30 -27.70 7.25
C ASN A 33 12.28 -27.14 5.81
N TYR A 34 12.86 -27.85 4.83
CA TYR A 34 12.82 -27.40 3.44
C TYR A 34 11.41 -27.42 2.88
N ASP A 35 10.68 -28.53 3.06
CA ASP A 35 9.31 -28.65 2.60
C ASP A 35 8.39 -27.64 3.29
N VAL A 36 8.58 -27.39 4.58
CA VAL A 36 7.81 -26.36 5.32
C VAL A 36 8.10 -24.96 4.78
N VAL A 37 9.37 -24.61 4.55
CA VAL A 37 9.76 -23.31 4.00
C VAL A 37 9.20 -23.14 2.58
N LEU A 38 9.33 -24.16 1.73
CA LEU A 38 8.82 -24.14 0.36
C LEU A 38 7.29 -23.99 0.34
N ASN A 39 6.56 -24.79 1.13
CA ASN A 39 5.11 -24.69 1.23
C ASN A 39 4.67 -23.31 1.73
N THR A 40 5.33 -22.76 2.74
CA THR A 40 5.03 -21.42 3.27
C THR A 40 5.29 -20.34 2.21
N SER A 41 6.39 -20.45 1.47
CA SER A 41 6.71 -19.55 0.36
C SER A 41 5.66 -19.59 -0.74
N MET A 42 5.22 -20.79 -1.14
CA MET A 42 4.16 -20.97 -2.12
C MET A 42 2.82 -20.39 -1.65
N GLN A 43 2.44 -20.62 -0.38
CA GLN A 43 1.23 -20.05 0.21
C GLN A 43 1.27 -18.52 0.23
N LEU A 44 2.42 -17.94 0.57
CA LEU A 44 2.63 -16.50 0.55
C LEU A 44 2.54 -15.95 -0.88
N GLN A 45 3.17 -16.61 -1.86
CA GLN A 45 3.03 -16.22 -3.28
C GLN A 45 1.58 -16.25 -3.75
N GLN A 46 0.83 -17.30 -3.41
CA GLN A 46 -0.60 -17.39 -3.71
C GLN A 46 -1.39 -16.24 -3.05
N LEU A 47 -1.04 -15.88 -1.81
CA LEU A 47 -1.63 -14.73 -1.13
C LEU A 47 -1.37 -13.43 -1.87
N MET A 48 -0.13 -13.21 -2.33
CA MET A 48 0.24 -12.01 -3.09
C MET A 48 -0.56 -11.91 -4.39
N VAL A 49 -0.70 -13.01 -5.14
CA VAL A 49 -1.53 -13.06 -6.36
C VAL A 49 -2.99 -12.74 -6.05
N MET A 50 -3.54 -13.24 -4.94
CA MET A 50 -4.92 -12.92 -4.56
C MET A 50 -5.12 -11.41 -4.30
N TYR A 51 -4.17 -10.75 -3.65
CA TYR A 51 -4.23 -9.32 -3.39
C TYR A 51 -3.99 -8.47 -4.64
N GLU A 52 -3.09 -8.90 -5.53
CA GLU A 52 -2.90 -8.28 -6.85
C GLU A 52 -4.18 -8.33 -7.68
N ALA A 53 -4.88 -9.46 -7.70
CA ALA A 53 -6.17 -9.56 -8.37
C ALA A 53 -7.23 -8.61 -7.77
N GLY A 54 -7.22 -8.39 -6.45
CA GLY A 54 -8.07 -7.40 -5.80
C GLY A 54 -7.75 -5.96 -6.25
N ILE A 55 -6.46 -5.64 -6.41
CA ILE A 55 -6.00 -4.37 -6.98
C ILE A 55 -6.52 -4.22 -8.41
N ASP A 56 -6.33 -5.22 -9.26
CA ASP A 56 -6.71 -5.17 -10.68
C ASP A 56 -8.20 -4.90 -10.85
N HIS A 57 -9.05 -5.51 -10.00
CA HIS A 57 -10.49 -5.27 -10.00
C HIS A 57 -10.83 -3.80 -9.68
N ILE A 58 -10.26 -3.25 -8.61
CA ILE A 58 -10.50 -1.85 -8.23
C ILE A 58 -9.92 -0.91 -9.27
N GLN A 59 -8.72 -1.16 -9.76
CA GLN A 59 -8.05 -0.34 -10.76
C GLN A 59 -8.84 -0.32 -12.07
N THR A 60 -9.32 -1.46 -12.55
CA THR A 60 -10.15 -1.54 -13.76
C THR A 60 -11.43 -0.70 -13.63
N LYS A 61 -12.12 -0.79 -12.48
CA LYS A 61 -13.30 0.05 -12.21
C LYS A 61 -12.97 1.53 -12.25
N LEU A 62 -11.88 1.94 -11.61
CA LEU A 62 -11.44 3.34 -11.59
C LEU A 62 -11.01 3.83 -12.98
N GLU A 63 -10.35 2.99 -13.78
CA GLU A 63 -9.99 3.32 -15.16
C GLU A 63 -11.23 3.47 -16.07
N ILE A 64 -12.26 2.64 -15.87
CA ILE A 64 -13.55 2.78 -16.57
C ILE A 64 -14.21 4.11 -16.16
N LEU A 65 -14.29 4.41 -14.87
CA LEU A 65 -14.83 5.68 -14.37
C LEU A 65 -14.07 6.87 -14.97
N ASN A 66 -12.73 6.82 -14.99
CA ASN A 66 -11.89 7.85 -15.59
C ASN A 66 -12.24 8.08 -17.08
N LYS A 67 -12.38 7.01 -17.87
CA LYS A 67 -12.78 7.09 -19.28
C LYS A 67 -14.19 7.65 -19.46
N GLU A 68 -15.14 7.29 -18.60
CA GLU A 68 -16.50 7.85 -18.64
C GLU A 68 -16.52 9.35 -18.41
N PHE A 69 -15.71 9.85 -17.46
CA PHE A 69 -15.61 11.29 -17.20
C PHE A 69 -14.97 12.04 -18.38
N GLU A 70 -13.97 11.47 -19.04
CA GLU A 70 -13.36 12.06 -20.24
C GLU A 70 -14.37 12.21 -21.39
N VAL A 71 -15.23 11.21 -21.60
CA VAL A 71 -16.25 11.24 -22.68
C VAL A 71 -17.34 12.27 -22.41
N LYS A 72 -17.77 12.42 -21.14
CA LYS A 72 -18.83 13.37 -20.74
C LYS A 72 -18.42 14.83 -20.96
N LYS A 73 -17.18 15.12 -21.39
CA LYS A 73 -16.60 16.46 -21.62
C LYS A 73 -16.73 17.41 -20.42
N ASN A 74 -16.92 16.84 -19.23
CA ASN A 74 -16.93 17.54 -17.97
C ASN A 74 -15.54 17.46 -17.32
N ARG A 75 -15.41 18.05 -16.12
CA ARG A 75 -14.24 17.87 -15.27
C ARG A 75 -14.02 16.38 -14.98
N ASN A 76 -12.78 15.92 -15.14
CA ASN A 76 -12.36 14.61 -14.67
C ASN A 76 -11.98 14.69 -13.17
N PRO A 77 -12.67 13.98 -12.27
CA PRO A 77 -12.38 13.99 -10.84
C PRO A 77 -11.12 13.20 -10.47
N ILE A 78 -10.57 12.40 -11.39
CA ILE A 78 -9.38 11.59 -11.19
C ILE A 78 -8.22 12.21 -11.97
N ALA A 79 -7.15 12.59 -11.26
CA ALA A 79 -5.92 13.09 -11.88
C ALA A 79 -4.91 11.95 -12.12
N SER A 80 -4.79 11.03 -11.17
CA SER A 80 -3.97 9.83 -11.32
C SER A 80 -4.43 8.70 -10.41
N ILE A 81 -4.13 7.47 -10.83
CA ILE A 81 -4.33 6.24 -10.06
C ILE A 81 -2.98 5.56 -9.96
N SER A 82 -2.65 5.08 -8.77
CA SER A 82 -1.48 4.21 -8.55
C SER A 82 -1.86 3.08 -7.60
N SER A 83 -1.20 1.95 -7.73
CA SER A 83 -1.47 0.78 -6.93
C SER A 83 -0.18 0.11 -6.49
N ARG A 84 -0.24 -0.66 -5.41
CA ARG A 84 0.87 -1.47 -4.93
C ARG A 84 0.37 -2.62 -4.07
N VAL A 85 1.08 -3.74 -4.15
CA VAL A 85 1.00 -4.79 -3.12
C VAL A 85 2.11 -4.52 -2.11
N LYS A 86 1.82 -4.67 -0.82
CA LYS A 86 2.80 -4.48 0.24
C LYS A 86 3.83 -5.61 0.21
N GLU A 87 5.12 -5.27 0.30
CA GLU A 87 6.19 -6.27 0.36
C GLU A 87 6.00 -7.24 1.55
N PRO A 88 6.22 -8.55 1.37
CA PRO A 88 5.93 -9.54 2.39
C PRO A 88 6.59 -9.27 3.74
N MET A 89 7.85 -8.82 3.72
CA MET A 89 8.58 -8.46 4.94
C MET A 89 7.86 -7.34 5.71
N SER A 90 7.40 -6.30 5.02
CA SER A 90 6.64 -5.21 5.64
C SER A 90 5.26 -5.64 6.13
N ILE A 91 4.64 -6.68 5.56
CA ILE A 91 3.40 -7.25 6.09
C ILE A 91 3.70 -7.94 7.44
N MET A 92 4.75 -8.76 7.50
CA MET A 92 5.16 -9.48 8.71
C MET A 92 5.54 -8.52 9.84
N GLU A 93 6.36 -7.50 9.56
CA GLU A 93 6.73 -6.46 10.52
C GLU A 93 5.49 -5.72 11.05
N LYS A 94 4.53 -5.40 10.17
CA LYS A 94 3.29 -4.73 10.59
C LYS A 94 2.45 -5.62 11.50
N LEU A 95 2.42 -6.92 11.24
CA LEU A 95 1.68 -7.89 12.04
C LEU A 95 2.31 -8.07 13.43
N GLN A 96 3.64 -8.17 13.49
CA GLN A 96 4.40 -8.22 14.74
C GLN A 96 4.22 -6.95 15.56
N ARG A 97 4.29 -5.76 14.93
CA ARG A 97 4.05 -4.48 15.61
C ARG A 97 2.64 -4.37 16.19
N LYS A 98 1.65 -5.04 15.58
CA LYS A 98 0.29 -5.15 16.11
C LYS A 98 0.13 -6.22 17.21
N GLY A 99 1.19 -6.98 17.51
CA GLY A 99 1.19 -8.01 18.56
C GLY A 99 0.55 -9.34 18.14
N TYR A 100 0.38 -9.59 16.84
CA TYR A 100 -0.20 -10.85 16.35
C TYR A 100 0.88 -11.85 15.91
N PRO A 101 0.68 -13.16 16.15
CA PRO A 101 1.54 -14.21 15.59
C PRO A 101 1.55 -14.16 14.05
N VAL A 102 2.71 -14.42 13.45
CA VAL A 102 2.87 -14.47 11.99
C VAL A 102 2.28 -15.77 11.45
N THR A 103 1.01 -15.73 11.07
CA THR A 103 0.27 -16.84 10.46
C THR A 103 -0.49 -16.35 9.23
N MET A 104 -0.75 -17.24 8.26
CA MET A 104 -1.51 -16.88 7.05
C MET A 104 -2.90 -16.33 7.36
N GLU A 105 -3.57 -16.88 8.36
CA GLU A 105 -4.86 -16.40 8.84
C GLU A 105 -4.80 -14.96 9.37
N ASN A 106 -3.79 -14.64 10.19
CA ASN A 106 -3.63 -13.31 10.73
C ASN A 106 -3.24 -12.29 9.66
N LEU A 107 -2.45 -12.69 8.66
CA LEU A 107 -2.13 -11.84 7.50
C LEU A 107 -3.42 -11.43 6.77
N MET A 108 -4.32 -12.39 6.52
CA MET A 108 -5.59 -12.14 5.82
C MET A 108 -6.60 -11.35 6.65
N THR A 109 -6.66 -11.55 7.96
CA THR A 109 -7.75 -11.02 8.81
C THR A 109 -7.39 -9.77 9.59
N LYS A 110 -6.09 -9.45 9.75
CA LYS A 110 -5.61 -8.34 10.61
C LYS A 110 -4.90 -7.23 9.84
N ILE A 111 -4.53 -7.46 8.57
CA ILE A 111 -3.81 -6.48 7.74
C ILE A 111 -4.62 -6.19 6.48
N PHE A 112 -5.28 -5.03 6.47
CA PHE A 112 -6.17 -4.63 5.37
C PHE A 112 -5.45 -3.82 4.26
N ASP A 113 -4.21 -3.38 4.49
CA ASP A 113 -3.41 -2.61 3.53
C ASP A 113 -2.36 -3.47 2.80
N ILE A 114 -2.65 -4.76 2.60
CA ILE A 114 -1.79 -5.62 1.75
C ILE A 114 -1.97 -5.19 0.29
N ALA A 115 -3.22 -5.07 -0.17
CA ALA A 115 -3.55 -4.39 -1.41
C ALA A 115 -3.83 -2.91 -1.14
N GLY A 116 -3.10 -2.02 -1.82
CA GLY A 116 -3.26 -0.58 -1.70
C GLY A 116 -3.48 0.10 -3.04
N VAL A 117 -4.55 0.88 -3.14
CA VAL A 117 -4.82 1.77 -4.29
C VAL A 117 -4.80 3.20 -3.80
N ARG A 118 -4.15 4.09 -4.55
CA ARG A 118 -4.15 5.53 -4.31
C ARG A 118 -4.75 6.25 -5.50
N ILE A 119 -5.69 7.13 -5.19
CA ILE A 119 -6.36 8.00 -6.16
C ILE A 119 -6.02 9.43 -5.79
N THR A 120 -5.46 10.16 -6.75
CA THR A 120 -5.20 11.59 -6.61
C THR A 120 -6.22 12.36 -7.42
N CYS A 121 -6.88 13.32 -6.78
CA CYS A 121 -7.94 14.15 -7.32
C CYS A 121 -7.49 15.60 -7.45
N PRO A 122 -8.04 16.38 -8.39
CA PRO A 122 -7.76 17.81 -8.48
C PRO A 122 -8.28 18.61 -7.28
N PHE A 123 -9.49 18.29 -6.79
CA PHE A 123 -10.14 19.04 -5.71
C PHE A 123 -10.69 18.16 -4.59
N ILE A 124 -10.98 18.77 -3.44
CA ILE A 124 -11.54 18.07 -2.27
C ILE A 124 -12.89 17.43 -2.60
N SER A 125 -13.76 18.11 -3.36
CA SER A 125 -15.08 17.56 -3.69
C SER A 125 -14.97 16.28 -4.54
N ASP A 126 -13.98 16.24 -5.45
CA ASP A 126 -13.75 15.08 -6.31
C ASP A 126 -13.42 13.81 -5.51
N ILE A 127 -12.73 13.97 -4.36
CA ILE A 127 -12.41 12.85 -3.46
C ILE A 127 -13.71 12.16 -3.03
N TYR A 128 -14.68 12.94 -2.57
CA TYR A 128 -15.96 12.42 -2.11
C TYR A 128 -16.85 11.94 -3.27
N ASP A 129 -16.82 12.62 -4.41
CA ASP A 129 -17.55 12.22 -5.61
C ASP A 129 -17.06 10.83 -6.09
N VAL A 130 -15.74 10.61 -6.18
CA VAL A 130 -15.14 9.31 -6.54
C VAL A 130 -15.44 8.24 -5.50
N ALA A 131 -15.33 8.56 -4.20
CA ALA A 131 -15.66 7.62 -3.13
C ALA A 131 -17.11 7.15 -3.21
N ASN A 132 -18.06 8.08 -3.38
CA ASN A 132 -19.48 7.76 -3.44
C ASN A 132 -19.82 6.89 -4.66
N ILE A 133 -19.27 7.22 -5.83
CA ILE A 133 -19.48 6.43 -7.05
C ILE A 133 -18.87 5.03 -6.89
N LEU A 134 -17.67 4.91 -6.34
CA LEU A 134 -17.07 3.60 -6.13
C LEU A 134 -17.90 2.75 -5.15
N LEU A 135 -18.35 3.34 -4.05
CA LEU A 135 -19.17 2.66 -3.05
C LEU A 135 -20.62 2.39 -3.50
N SER A 136 -21.08 2.97 -4.61
CA SER A 136 -22.39 2.64 -5.20
C SER A 136 -22.35 1.38 -6.08
N HIS A 137 -21.17 0.82 -6.36
CA HIS A 137 -21.06 -0.45 -7.08
C HIS A 137 -21.47 -1.60 -6.17
N ASP A 138 -22.33 -2.49 -6.66
CA ASP A 138 -22.92 -3.60 -5.92
C ASP A 138 -21.91 -4.65 -5.44
N ASP A 139 -20.79 -4.80 -6.14
CA ASP A 139 -19.72 -5.74 -5.81
C ASP A 139 -18.66 -5.18 -4.84
N ILE A 140 -18.74 -3.90 -4.47
CA ILE A 140 -17.82 -3.23 -3.54
C ILE A 140 -18.49 -3.04 -2.18
N HIS A 141 -17.87 -3.58 -1.12
CA HIS A 141 -18.43 -3.52 0.23
C HIS A 141 -17.51 -2.72 1.15
N LEU A 142 -18.01 -1.65 1.76
CA LEU A 142 -17.24 -0.86 2.72
C LEU A 142 -17.06 -1.62 4.04
N ILE A 143 -15.81 -1.81 4.45
CA ILE A 143 -15.43 -2.38 5.74
C ILE A 143 -15.13 -1.27 6.74
N GLU A 144 -14.35 -0.27 6.34
CA GLU A 144 -13.89 0.80 7.21
C GLU A 144 -13.74 2.12 6.44
N LEU A 145 -14.15 3.23 7.06
CA LEU A 145 -13.94 4.58 6.52
C LEU A 145 -13.23 5.44 7.56
N LYS A 146 -12.12 6.06 7.17
CA LYS A 146 -11.41 7.06 7.98
C LYS A 146 -11.23 8.34 7.19
N ASP A 147 -11.96 9.38 7.59
CA ASP A 147 -11.89 10.69 6.96
C ASP A 147 -10.87 11.59 7.68
N TYR A 148 -9.60 11.50 7.27
CA TYR A 148 -8.55 12.39 7.76
C TYR A 148 -8.55 13.76 7.06
N ILE A 149 -9.44 14.01 6.10
CA ILE A 149 -9.62 15.35 5.53
C ILE A 149 -10.41 16.19 6.53
N LYS A 150 -11.51 15.62 7.05
CA LYS A 150 -12.35 16.22 8.08
C LYS A 150 -11.71 16.19 9.47
N TYR A 151 -11.03 15.09 9.81
CA TYR A 151 -10.36 14.91 11.10
C TYR A 151 -8.87 14.59 10.87
N PRO A 152 -8.03 15.59 10.53
CA PRO A 152 -6.61 15.38 10.28
C PRO A 152 -5.89 14.75 11.47
N LYS A 153 -4.84 13.97 11.20
CA LYS A 153 -3.96 13.49 12.26
C LYS A 153 -3.19 14.66 12.89
N GLU A 154 -2.63 14.44 14.07
CA GLU A 154 -1.87 15.46 14.82
C GLU A 154 -0.69 16.03 14.04
N ASN A 155 -0.05 15.21 13.18
CA ASN A 155 1.05 15.63 12.32
C ASN A 155 0.59 16.47 11.09
N GLY A 156 -0.71 16.67 10.89
CA GLY A 156 -1.27 17.40 9.75
C GLY A 156 -1.66 16.52 8.56
N TYR A 157 -1.44 15.21 8.62
CA TYR A 157 -1.79 14.28 7.54
C TYR A 157 -3.28 14.30 7.21
N ARG A 158 -3.59 14.37 5.91
CA ARG A 158 -4.95 14.35 5.35
C ARG A 158 -5.06 13.38 4.18
N SER A 159 -6.14 12.60 4.15
CA SER A 159 -6.55 11.68 3.09
C SER A 159 -7.89 11.06 3.49
N LEU A 160 -8.72 10.66 2.53
CA LEU A 160 -9.85 9.77 2.79
C LEU A 160 -9.37 8.34 2.62
N HIS A 161 -9.50 7.52 3.67
CA HIS A 161 -9.16 6.09 3.61
C HIS A 161 -10.44 5.27 3.62
N LEU A 162 -10.57 4.39 2.63
CA LEU A 162 -11.61 3.38 2.54
C LEU A 162 -10.93 2.01 2.59
N VAL A 163 -11.40 1.12 3.44
CA VAL A 163 -11.11 -0.31 3.31
C VAL A 163 -12.34 -0.94 2.75
N VAL A 164 -12.22 -1.58 1.58
CA VAL A 164 -13.34 -2.23 0.90
C VAL A 164 -13.02 -3.69 0.62
N ASP A 165 -14.05 -4.53 0.60
CA ASP A 165 -13.96 -5.89 0.07
C ASP A 165 -14.47 -5.92 -1.37
N VAL A 166 -13.69 -6.51 -2.27
CA VAL A 166 -14.07 -6.78 -3.66
C VAL A 166 -14.16 -8.28 -3.91
N GLU A 167 -15.15 -8.70 -4.70
CA GLU A 167 -15.28 -10.10 -5.12
C GLU A 167 -14.36 -10.43 -6.28
N VAL A 168 -13.49 -11.42 -6.05
CA VAL A 168 -12.60 -11.97 -7.07
C VAL A 168 -12.94 -13.44 -7.28
N PHE A 169 -13.08 -13.82 -8.55
CA PHE A 169 -13.33 -15.18 -8.98
C PHE A 169 -12.03 -15.83 -9.41
N PHE A 170 -11.55 -16.80 -8.63
CA PHE A 170 -10.41 -17.64 -8.96
C PHE A 170 -10.88 -18.97 -9.58
N SER A 171 -9.95 -19.76 -10.12
CA SER A 171 -10.25 -21.03 -10.80
C SER A 171 -11.07 -22.02 -9.96
N GLU A 172 -10.86 -22.03 -8.65
CA GLU A 172 -11.46 -23.02 -7.73
C GLU A 172 -12.40 -22.42 -6.70
N GLN A 173 -12.41 -21.09 -6.55
CA GLN A 173 -13.15 -20.43 -5.48
C GLN A 173 -13.43 -18.96 -5.77
N LYS A 174 -14.48 -18.44 -5.14
CA LYS A 174 -14.76 -17.01 -5.04
C LYS A 174 -14.27 -16.50 -3.70
N LYS A 175 -13.56 -15.37 -3.67
CA LYS A 175 -13.07 -14.76 -2.43
C LYS A 175 -13.35 -13.26 -2.40
N ARG A 176 -13.60 -12.76 -1.19
CA ARG A 176 -13.62 -11.33 -0.86
C ARG A 176 -12.19 -10.93 -0.50
N ILE A 177 -11.64 -9.97 -1.24
CA ILE A 177 -10.27 -9.49 -1.04
C ILE A 177 -10.35 -8.05 -0.51
N PRO A 178 -9.77 -7.76 0.67
CA PRO A 178 -9.75 -6.40 1.19
C PRO A 178 -8.72 -5.56 0.45
N VAL A 179 -9.11 -4.34 0.08
CA VAL A 179 -8.27 -3.35 -0.59
C VAL A 179 -8.39 -2.03 0.17
N GLU A 180 -7.25 -1.47 0.59
CA GLU A 180 -7.19 -0.12 1.14
C GLU A 180 -7.08 0.90 -0.01
N ILE A 181 -8.06 1.80 -0.09
CA ILE A 181 -8.13 2.87 -1.07
C ILE A 181 -7.89 4.20 -0.35
N GLN A 182 -6.84 4.90 -0.76
CA GLN A 182 -6.50 6.23 -0.24
C GLN A 182 -6.79 7.28 -1.31
N ILE A 183 -7.71 8.18 -1.02
CA ILE A 183 -8.10 9.25 -1.94
C ILE A 183 -7.60 10.58 -1.38
N ARG A 184 -6.95 11.38 -2.21
CA ARG A 184 -6.21 12.60 -1.83
C ARG A 184 -6.32 13.67 -2.89
N THR A 185 -6.08 14.93 -2.52
CA THR A 185 -5.74 15.95 -3.52
C THR A 185 -4.29 15.81 -3.96
N ILE A 186 -3.92 16.47 -5.06
CA ILE A 186 -2.51 16.58 -5.50
C ILE A 186 -1.63 17.16 -4.38
N ALA A 187 -2.11 18.19 -3.70
CA ALA A 187 -1.35 18.84 -2.64
C ALA A 187 -1.22 17.97 -1.37
N MET A 188 -2.26 17.22 -1.01
CA MET A 188 -2.18 16.21 0.07
C MET A 188 -1.17 15.11 -0.25
N ASP A 189 -1.13 14.63 -1.49
CA ASP A 189 -0.18 13.58 -1.89
C ASP A 189 1.26 14.10 -1.89
N PHE A 190 1.48 15.32 -2.38
CA PHE A 190 2.77 16.01 -2.30
C PHE A 190 3.29 16.09 -0.85
N TRP A 191 2.45 16.56 0.07
CA TRP A 191 2.83 16.66 1.49
C TRP A 191 3.17 15.29 2.09
N ALA A 192 2.31 14.29 1.84
CA ALA A 192 2.47 12.95 2.39
C ALA A 192 3.69 12.21 1.83
N ALA A 193 4.13 12.53 0.60
CA ALA A 193 5.35 11.97 0.04
C ALA A 193 6.58 12.38 0.85
N LEU A 194 6.67 13.65 1.26
CA LEU A 194 7.77 14.15 2.10
C LEU A 194 7.70 13.56 3.52
N GLU A 195 6.51 13.56 4.13
CA GLU A 195 6.31 12.97 5.47
C GLU A 195 6.74 11.49 5.52
N HIS A 196 6.37 10.72 4.50
CA HIS A 196 6.74 9.31 4.41
C HIS A 196 8.26 9.13 4.22
N GLN A 197 8.92 9.96 3.40
CA GLN A 197 10.38 9.91 3.23
C GLN A 197 11.11 10.23 4.54
N MET A 198 10.59 11.19 5.32
CA MET A 198 11.12 11.53 6.63
C MET A 198 10.97 10.36 7.62
N ALA A 199 9.79 9.74 7.69
CA ALA A 199 9.54 8.62 8.58
C ALA A 199 10.39 7.36 8.28
N TYR A 200 10.82 7.17 7.02
CA TYR A 200 11.53 5.96 6.59
C TYR A 200 13.06 6.05 6.74
N LYS A 201 13.65 7.25 6.83
CA LYS A 201 15.11 7.41 7.02
C LYS A 201 15.51 6.99 8.44
N GLN A 202 15.77 5.70 8.62
CA GLN A 202 16.31 5.17 9.86
C GLN A 202 17.72 5.72 10.12
N GLY A 203 17.97 6.16 11.35
CA GLY A 203 19.29 6.59 11.82
C GLY A 203 19.51 8.11 11.94
N PHE A 204 18.53 8.93 11.59
CA PHE A 204 18.56 10.37 11.87
C PHE A 204 17.38 10.78 12.73
N GLU A 205 17.68 11.40 13.88
CA GLU A 205 16.65 12.04 14.70
C GLU A 205 16.25 13.36 14.03
N ILE A 206 14.99 13.44 13.62
CA ILE A 206 14.46 14.63 12.95
C ILE A 206 14.11 15.67 14.03
N PRO A 207 14.68 16.88 13.99
CA PRO A 207 14.36 17.92 14.97
C PRO A 207 12.86 18.25 15.01
N ALA A 208 12.34 18.51 16.21
CA ALA A 208 10.93 18.87 16.41
C ALA A 208 10.48 20.08 15.57
N GLU A 209 11.40 21.01 15.31
CA GLU A 209 11.20 22.18 14.45
C GLU A 209 10.76 21.78 13.03
N ILE A 210 11.35 20.72 12.46
CA ILE A 210 10.99 20.24 11.12
C ILE A 210 9.59 19.63 11.12
N TYR A 211 9.21 18.91 12.19
CA TYR A 211 7.85 18.38 12.32
C TYR A 211 6.81 19.50 12.44
N ASN A 212 7.13 20.57 13.18
CA ASN A 212 6.27 21.74 13.29
C ASN A 212 6.11 22.45 11.94
N GLU A 213 7.22 22.67 11.22
CA GLU A 213 7.19 23.27 9.88
C GLU A 213 6.38 22.42 8.89
N LEU A 214 6.53 21.09 8.94
CA LEU A 214 5.76 20.18 8.11
C LEU A 214 4.26 20.27 8.44
N ARG A 215 3.89 20.36 9.72
CA ARG A 215 2.50 20.56 10.15
C ARG A 215 1.94 21.91 9.69
N ASP A 216 2.73 22.97 9.74
CA ASP A 216 2.32 24.29 9.25
C ASP A 216 2.11 24.27 7.74
N CYS A 217 3.00 23.63 6.99
CA CYS A 217 2.81 23.37 5.55
C CYS A 217 1.51 22.61 5.26
N ALA A 218 1.16 21.61 6.09
CA ALA A 218 -0.11 20.88 5.94
C ALA A 218 -1.33 21.80 6.05
N THR A 219 -1.26 22.78 6.97
CA THR A 219 -2.31 23.77 7.19
C THR A 219 -2.41 24.75 6.02
N VAL A 220 -1.28 25.23 5.51
CA VAL A 220 -1.22 26.09 4.31
C VAL A 220 -1.79 25.37 3.09
N ILE A 221 -1.43 24.10 2.90
CA ILE A 221 -1.95 23.25 1.82
C ILE A 221 -3.46 23.11 1.93
N ALA A 222 -3.98 22.78 3.13
CA ALA A 222 -5.42 22.63 3.33
C ALA A 222 -6.20 23.92 2.97
N ASN A 223 -5.72 25.07 3.45
CA ASN A 223 -6.33 26.37 3.14
C ASN A 223 -6.27 26.70 1.64
N THR A 224 -5.18 26.30 0.98
CA THR A 224 -4.97 26.49 -0.46
C THR A 224 -5.92 25.62 -1.26
N ASP A 225 -6.03 24.33 -0.93
CA ASP A 225 -6.98 23.40 -1.55
C ASP A 225 -8.42 23.91 -1.43
N GLU A 226 -8.84 24.38 -0.26
CA GLU A 226 -10.18 24.96 -0.07
C GLU A 226 -10.40 26.21 -0.93
N ARG A 227 -9.40 27.09 -1.02
CA ARG A 227 -9.49 28.31 -1.83
C ARG A 227 -9.58 27.96 -3.32
N MET A 228 -8.78 27.00 -3.78
CA MET A 228 -8.81 26.52 -5.16
C MET A 228 -10.14 25.85 -5.49
N GLN A 229 -10.69 25.05 -4.58
CA GLN A 229 -12.05 24.50 -4.69
C GLN A 229 -13.11 25.60 -4.82
N ARG A 230 -13.04 26.66 -4.00
CA ARG A 230 -13.99 27.79 -4.08
C ARG A 230 -13.92 28.50 -5.43
N ILE A 231 -12.71 28.72 -5.96
CA ILE A 231 -12.51 29.34 -7.28
C ILE A 231 -13.09 28.43 -8.37
N ALA A 232 -12.79 27.13 -8.30
CA ALA A 232 -13.35 26.11 -9.20
C ALA A 232 -14.88 26.18 -9.24
N ASN A 233 -15.55 26.23 -8.08
CA ASN A 233 -17.02 26.28 -8.01
C ASN A 233 -17.66 27.52 -8.65
N ILE A 234 -16.90 28.61 -8.87
CA ILE A 234 -17.41 29.85 -9.49
C ILE A 234 -17.32 29.79 -11.03
N LEU A 235 -16.46 28.92 -11.57
CA LEU A 235 -16.22 28.85 -13.01
C LEU A 235 -17.39 28.14 -13.72
N PRO A 236 -17.92 28.68 -14.84
CA PRO A 236 -19.07 28.09 -15.55
C PRO A 236 -18.85 26.66 -16.06
N SER A 237 -17.60 26.24 -16.23
CA SER A 237 -17.22 24.87 -16.62
C SER A 237 -17.25 23.87 -15.45
N PHE A 238 -17.62 24.31 -14.24
CA PHE A 238 -17.72 23.49 -13.03
C PHE A 238 -19.17 23.25 -12.59
N ASP A 239 -20.14 23.56 -13.45
CA ASP A 239 -21.57 23.43 -13.14
C ASP A 239 -21.92 21.96 -12.82
N LYS A 240 -22.29 21.69 -11.56
CA LYS A 240 -22.62 20.35 -11.06
C LYS A 240 -24.03 19.88 -11.47
N ASP A 241 -24.83 20.76 -12.06
CA ASP A 241 -26.28 20.59 -12.21
C ASP A 241 -26.74 19.88 -13.50
N ALA A 242 -25.83 19.33 -14.30
CA ALA A 242 -26.20 18.66 -15.56
C ALA A 242 -26.36 17.12 -15.49
N SER A 243 -26.13 16.45 -14.36
CA SER A 243 -25.89 14.99 -14.44
C SER A 243 -26.30 14.08 -13.26
N TYR A 244 -27.40 14.37 -12.54
CA TYR A 244 -28.01 13.38 -11.61
C TYR A 244 -29.50 13.09 -11.87
N ASN A 245 -30.02 13.37 -13.07
CA ASN A 245 -31.38 12.98 -13.48
C ASN A 245 -31.36 11.90 -14.59
N ILE A 246 -30.79 10.74 -14.30
CA ILE A 246 -31.06 9.47 -15.02
C ILE A 246 -30.76 8.40 -13.94
N ILE A 247 -31.66 7.61 -13.37
CA ILE A 247 -32.77 6.82 -13.90
C ILE A 247 -33.81 6.66 -12.77
N ASP A 248 -35.01 7.22 -12.94
CA ASP A 248 -36.24 6.73 -12.30
C ASP A 248 -37.14 6.25 -13.44
N SER A 249 -37.08 4.95 -13.75
CA SER A 249 -38.07 4.22 -14.57
C SER A 249 -37.79 2.72 -14.52
#